data_AF-A0A7K3ZRU1-F1
#
_entry.id   AF-A0A7K3ZRU1-F1
#
_cell.length_a   1.000
_cell.length_b   1.000
_cell.length_c   1.000
_cell.angle_alpha   90.00
_cell.angle_beta   90.00
_cell.angle_gamma   90.00
#
_symmetry.space_group_name_H-M   'P 1'
#
loop_
_entity.id
_entity.type
_entity.pdbx_description
1 polymer ?
#
loop_
_entity_poly.entity_id
_entity_poly.type
_entity_poly.pdbx_seq_one_letter_code
_entity_poly.pdbx_strand_id
1 'polypeptide(L)'
;MQPPDVDLIEQKRIEDRGFNDFIEEPDETGMQWIKRKEDDSCWFLTKDNKCQIYEVRPAVCRLEPFTIVDYDYENNTVELEPNFPFCEACGGFSEDGTVERAELVKAVQVLIGKILDLTAYDMELPVTDKRVQAEARSRLLRRTAEAADLNL
;
A
#
# COMPACT_ATOMS: atom_id res chain seq x y z
N MET A 1 3.25 -10.55 0.23
CA MET A 1 3.85 -9.57 1.16
C MET A 1 2.76 -8.57 1.52
N GLN A 2 2.49 -8.29 2.80
CA GLN A 2 1.59 -7.17 3.14
C GLN A 2 2.37 -5.89 2.89
N PRO A 3 1.87 -4.91 2.13
CA PRO A 3 2.74 -3.81 1.79
C PRO A 3 2.88 -2.89 3.02
N PRO A 4 4.12 -2.47 3.34
CA PRO A 4 4.37 -1.51 4.41
C PRO A 4 3.77 -0.18 3.97
N ASP A 5 3.03 0.53 4.81
CA ASP A 5 2.73 1.98 4.67
C ASP A 5 1.56 2.41 5.58
N VAL A 6 1.44 1.87 6.81
CA VAL A 6 0.49 2.46 7.79
C VAL A 6 1.12 3.75 8.30
N ASP A 7 0.54 4.90 7.94
CA ASP A 7 1.01 6.18 8.50
C ASP A 7 0.43 6.44 9.90
N LEU A 8 0.91 7.48 10.59
CA LEU A 8 0.42 7.83 11.93
C LEU A 8 -1.09 8.14 11.99
N ILE A 9 -1.68 8.66 10.92
CA ILE A 9 -3.12 8.97 10.84
C ILE A 9 -3.90 7.66 10.72
N GLU A 10 -3.48 6.76 9.86
CA GLU A 10 -4.05 5.44 9.67
C GLU A 10 -3.87 4.58 10.92
N GLN A 11 -2.71 4.65 11.55
CA GLN A 11 -2.44 3.99 12.82
C GLN A 11 -3.46 4.44 13.86
N LYS A 12 -3.59 5.75 14.05
CA LYS A 12 -4.54 6.33 14.98
C LYS A 12 -5.99 5.93 14.68
N ARG A 13 -6.40 5.91 13.41
CA ARG A 13 -7.75 5.46 13.01
C ARG A 13 -8.03 4.00 13.36
N ILE A 14 -7.00 3.14 13.32
CA ILE A 14 -7.10 1.73 13.69
C ILE A 14 -7.10 1.59 15.22
N GLU A 15 -6.27 2.34 15.93
CA GLU A 15 -6.24 2.41 17.41
C GLU A 15 -7.56 2.92 18.00
N ASP A 16 -8.17 3.93 17.39
CA ASP A 16 -9.49 4.47 17.77
C ASP A 16 -10.61 3.42 17.63
N ARG A 17 -10.39 2.34 16.87
CA ARG A 17 -11.29 1.17 16.79
C ARG A 17 -10.96 0.08 17.82
N GLY A 18 -10.01 0.32 18.72
CA GLY A 18 -9.60 -0.58 19.79
C GLY A 18 -8.48 -1.55 19.41
N PHE A 19 -7.91 -1.44 18.21
CA PHE A 19 -6.81 -2.29 17.77
C PHE A 19 -5.47 -1.62 18.08
N ASN A 20 -4.77 -2.14 19.09
CA ASN A 20 -3.48 -1.62 19.54
C ASN A 20 -2.37 -2.63 19.25
N ASP A 21 -1.12 -2.17 19.30
CA ASP A 21 0.07 -3.03 19.24
C ASP A 21 0.15 -3.93 18.00
N PHE A 22 -0.32 -3.41 16.85
CA PHE A 22 -0.37 -4.13 15.58
C PHE A 22 0.74 -3.72 14.60
N ILE A 23 1.61 -2.79 14.98
CA ILE A 23 2.75 -2.31 14.18
C ILE A 23 4.03 -2.98 14.69
N GLU A 24 4.87 -3.47 13.78
CA GLU A 24 6.22 -3.95 14.08
C GLU A 24 7.16 -2.77 14.34
N GLU A 25 8.28 -3.04 15.01
CA GLU A 25 9.34 -2.05 15.10
C GLU A 25 9.80 -1.65 13.68
N PRO A 26 10.05 -0.36 13.42
CA PRO A 26 10.50 0.07 12.11
C PRO A 26 11.75 -0.70 11.69
N ASP A 27 11.79 -1.16 10.45
CA ASP A 27 13.00 -1.75 9.90
C ASP A 27 14.10 -0.68 9.66
N GLU A 28 15.24 -1.11 9.12
CA GLU A 28 16.37 -0.24 8.79
C GLU A 28 16.03 0.88 7.78
N THR A 29 14.89 0.78 7.09
CA THR A 29 14.39 1.79 6.16
C THR A 29 13.43 2.78 6.82
N GLY A 30 13.08 2.58 8.09
CA GLY A 30 12.09 3.38 8.81
C GLY A 30 10.65 3.04 8.45
N MET A 31 10.43 1.97 7.67
CA MET A 31 9.09 1.52 7.29
C MET A 31 8.40 0.78 8.44
N GLN A 32 7.13 1.11 8.68
CA GLN A 32 6.29 0.46 9.69
C GLN A 32 5.46 -0.65 9.06
N TRP A 33 5.64 -1.87 9.57
CA TRP A 33 4.95 -3.07 9.10
C TRP A 33 3.78 -3.42 10.02
N ILE A 34 2.71 -4.00 9.46
CA ILE A 34 1.67 -4.63 10.29
C ILE A 34 2.22 -5.98 10.77
N LYS A 35 2.12 -6.24 12.08
CA LYS A 35 2.50 -7.51 12.68
C LYS A 35 1.85 -8.69 11.98
N ARG A 36 2.53 -9.83 12.05
CA ARG A 36 1.95 -11.11 11.68
C ARG A 36 1.60 -11.93 12.91
N LYS A 37 0.65 -12.84 12.74
CA LYS A 37 0.40 -13.89 13.73
C LYS A 37 1.48 -14.97 13.62
N GLU A 38 1.50 -15.89 14.58
CA GLU A 38 2.43 -17.03 14.60
C GLU A 38 2.34 -17.92 13.35
N ASP A 39 1.18 -17.95 12.69
CA ASP A 39 0.95 -18.69 11.44
C ASP A 39 1.29 -17.89 10.17
N ASP A 40 2.03 -16.78 10.31
CA ASP A 40 2.37 -15.81 9.26
C ASP A 40 1.16 -15.07 8.65
N SER A 41 -0.08 -15.32 9.12
CA SER A 41 -1.25 -14.58 8.65
C SER A 41 -1.26 -13.13 9.13
N CYS A 42 -1.96 -12.27 8.40
CA CYS A 42 -2.18 -10.87 8.80
C CYS A 42 -2.77 -10.78 10.22
N TRP A 43 -2.26 -9.87 11.05
CA TRP A 43 -2.78 -9.57 12.39
C TRP A 43 -4.31 -9.39 12.41
N PHE A 44 -4.86 -8.78 11.36
CA PHE A 44 -6.27 -8.45 11.26
C PHE A 44 -7.15 -9.53 10.62
N LEU A 45 -6.59 -10.67 10.25
CA LEU A 45 -7.36 -11.76 9.64
C LEU A 45 -8.12 -12.53 10.73
N THR A 46 -9.43 -12.63 10.63
CA THR A 46 -10.23 -13.49 11.51
C THR A 46 -10.12 -14.96 11.07
N LYS A 47 -10.56 -15.88 11.93
CA LYS A 47 -10.62 -17.33 11.60
C LYS A 47 -11.53 -17.65 10.41
N ASP A 48 -12.45 -16.76 10.07
CA ASP A 48 -13.37 -16.90 8.95
C ASP A 48 -12.84 -16.23 7.67
N ASN A 49 -11.54 -15.94 7.60
CA ASN A 49 -10.88 -15.24 6.50
C ASN A 49 -11.46 -13.85 6.20
N LYS A 50 -11.88 -13.11 7.24
CA LYS A 50 -12.35 -11.71 7.11
C LYS A 50 -11.35 -10.74 7.71
N CYS A 51 -11.26 -9.54 7.14
CA CYS A 51 -10.46 -8.47 7.72
C CYS A 51 -11.26 -7.76 8.82
N GLN A 52 -10.80 -7.80 10.08
CA GLN A 52 -11.51 -7.17 11.20
C GLN A 52 -11.45 -5.63 11.20
N ILE A 53 -10.53 -5.05 10.42
CA ILE A 53 -10.41 -3.59 10.23
C ILE A 53 -10.93 -3.12 8.87
N TYR A 54 -11.76 -3.90 8.17
CA TYR A 54 -12.15 -3.64 6.77
C TYR A 54 -12.52 -2.17 6.48
N GLU A 55 -13.33 -1.57 7.35
CA GLU A 55 -13.82 -0.18 7.26
C GLU A 55 -12.74 0.90 7.48
N VAL A 56 -11.67 0.56 8.20
CA VAL A 56 -10.57 1.47 8.54
C VAL A 56 -9.22 1.00 8.00
N ARG A 57 -9.23 0.11 7.00
CA ARG A 57 -8.01 -0.40 6.36
C ARG A 57 -7.09 0.74 5.94
N PRO A 58 -5.76 0.58 6.02
CA PRO A 58 -4.81 1.50 5.41
C PRO A 58 -5.01 1.58 3.89
N ALA A 59 -4.58 2.68 3.26
CA ALA A 59 -4.63 2.89 1.82
C ALA A 59 -4.00 1.72 1.06
N VAL A 60 -2.87 1.24 1.54
CA VAL A 60 -2.15 0.11 0.96
C VAL A 60 -3.00 -1.16 0.90
N CYS A 61 -3.76 -1.47 1.97
CA CYS A 61 -4.68 -2.60 2.01
C CYS A 61 -5.97 -2.39 1.21
N ARG A 62 -6.29 -1.13 0.83
CA ARG A 62 -7.41 -0.83 -0.08
C ARG A 62 -7.03 -1.05 -1.54
N LEU A 63 -5.73 -1.02 -1.87
CA LEU A 63 -5.28 -1.28 -3.23
C LEU A 63 -5.31 -2.75 -3.60
N GLU A 64 -5.20 -3.68 -2.65
CA GLU A 64 -5.28 -5.12 -2.92
C GLU A 64 -6.55 -5.48 -3.74
N PRO A 65 -6.42 -6.26 -4.84
CA PRO A 65 -5.24 -7.02 -5.27
C PRO A 65 -4.34 -6.28 -6.29
N PHE A 66 -4.42 -4.96 -6.42
CA PHE A 66 -3.66 -4.18 -7.38
C PHE A 66 -2.32 -3.71 -6.84
N THR A 67 -1.30 -3.73 -7.70
CA THR A 67 -0.03 -3.03 -7.48
C THR A 67 0.05 -1.81 -8.40
N ILE A 68 0.79 -0.79 -7.98
CA ILE A 68 1.07 0.37 -8.81
C ILE A 68 2.30 0.05 -9.66
N VAL A 69 2.13 0.01 -10.97
CA VAL A 69 3.25 -0.26 -11.89
C VAL A 69 3.85 1.01 -12.46
N ASP A 70 3.07 2.08 -12.58
CA ASP A 70 3.59 3.38 -12.97
C ASP A 70 2.72 4.53 -12.45
N TYR A 71 3.34 5.70 -12.31
CA TYR A 71 2.65 6.94 -12.01
C TYR A 71 3.24 8.10 -12.82
N ASP A 72 2.39 8.72 -13.62
CA ASP A 72 2.70 9.93 -14.37
C ASP A 72 2.32 11.16 -13.52
N TYR A 73 3.34 11.81 -12.96
CA TYR A 73 3.18 13.01 -12.15
C TYR A 73 2.75 14.26 -12.95
N GLU A 74 2.98 14.29 -14.27
CA GLU A 74 2.60 15.44 -15.11
C GLU A 74 1.13 15.37 -15.49
N ASN A 75 0.64 14.17 -15.83
CA ASN A 75 -0.75 13.95 -16.23
C ASN A 75 -1.65 13.46 -15.09
N ASN A 76 -1.09 13.19 -13.90
CA ASN A 76 -1.79 12.66 -12.75
C ASN A 76 -2.56 11.37 -13.09
N THR A 77 -1.89 10.46 -13.80
CA THR A 77 -2.41 9.16 -14.22
C THR A 77 -1.64 8.03 -13.58
N VAL A 78 -2.34 6.97 -13.19
CA VAL A 78 -1.77 5.78 -12.56
C VAL A 78 -2.02 4.56 -13.43
N GLU A 79 -1.02 3.69 -13.53
CA GLU A 79 -1.17 2.36 -14.09
C GLU A 79 -1.15 1.33 -12.95
N LEU A 80 -2.15 0.46 -12.96
CA LEU A 80 -2.34 -0.58 -11.95
C LEU A 80 -2.35 -1.94 -12.62
N GLU A 81 -1.66 -2.91 -12.03
CA GLU A 81 -1.71 -4.31 -12.46
C GLU A 81 -2.22 -5.20 -11.33
N PRO A 82 -2.96 -6.28 -11.65
CA PRO A 82 -3.33 -7.28 -10.66
C PRO A 82 -2.11 -8.06 -10.17
N ASN A 83 -2.01 -8.27 -8.87
CA ASN A 83 -0.98 -9.09 -8.24
C ASN A 83 -1.33 -10.59 -8.39
N PHE A 84 -0.87 -11.23 -9.47
CA PHE A 84 -1.06 -12.67 -9.70
C PHE A 84 -0.10 -13.48 -8.80
N PRO A 85 -0.49 -14.62 -8.19
CA PRO A 85 -1.71 -15.42 -8.38
C PRO A 85 -2.88 -15.09 -7.43
N PHE A 86 -2.79 -14.01 -6.65
CA PHE A 86 -3.79 -13.68 -5.63
C PHE A 86 -5.17 -13.28 -6.20
N CYS A 87 -5.28 -13.14 -7.53
CA CYS A 87 -6.43 -12.55 -8.21
C CYS A 87 -7.63 -13.49 -8.41
N GLU A 88 -7.44 -14.81 -8.53
CA GLU A 88 -8.53 -15.74 -8.86
C GLU A 88 -9.54 -15.94 -7.71
N ALA A 89 -9.18 -15.56 -6.47
CA ALA A 89 -10.01 -15.73 -5.28
C ALA A 89 -10.67 -14.44 -4.77
N CYS A 90 -10.39 -13.28 -5.38
CA CYS A 90 -10.90 -11.99 -4.91
C CYS A 90 -12.29 -11.70 -5.51
N GLY A 91 -13.34 -11.80 -4.69
CA GLY A 91 -14.69 -11.37 -5.07
C GLY A 91 -14.69 -9.90 -5.50
N GLY A 92 -15.16 -9.63 -6.73
CA GLY A 92 -15.09 -8.30 -7.36
C GLY A 92 -14.08 -8.18 -8.50
N PHE A 93 -13.20 -9.18 -8.70
CA PHE A 93 -12.30 -9.31 -9.86
C PHE A 93 -12.83 -10.26 -10.94
N SER A 94 -14.01 -10.87 -10.73
CA SER A 94 -14.72 -11.60 -11.79
C SER A 94 -15.28 -10.63 -12.84
N GLU A 95 -15.64 -11.14 -14.03
CA GLU A 95 -16.24 -10.35 -15.13
C GLU A 95 -17.46 -9.50 -14.70
N ASP A 96 -18.09 -9.87 -13.58
CA ASP A 96 -19.31 -9.25 -13.03
C ASP A 96 -19.03 -8.32 -11.84
N GLY A 97 -17.78 -8.26 -11.38
CA GLY A 97 -17.37 -7.50 -10.21
C GLY A 97 -17.25 -6.00 -10.50
N THR A 98 -17.76 -5.16 -9.60
CA THR A 98 -17.52 -3.72 -9.65
C THR A 98 -16.44 -3.35 -8.65
N VAL A 99 -15.28 -2.96 -9.16
CA VAL A 99 -14.24 -2.34 -8.34
C VAL A 99 -14.60 -0.87 -8.18
N GLU A 100 -14.72 -0.40 -6.93
CA GLU A 100 -15.00 1.01 -6.65
C GLU A 100 -13.79 1.88 -7.02
N ARG A 101 -13.74 2.31 -8.29
CA ARG A 101 -12.64 3.11 -8.84
C ARG A 101 -12.30 4.34 -7.99
N ALA A 102 -13.30 4.97 -7.37
CA ALA A 102 -13.09 6.14 -6.53
C ALA A 102 -12.25 5.83 -5.28
N GLU A 103 -12.46 4.67 -4.64
CA GLU A 103 -11.69 4.25 -3.47
C GLU A 103 -10.28 3.83 -3.85
N LEU A 104 -10.10 3.18 -5.00
CA LEU A 104 -8.77 2.89 -5.54
C LEU A 104 -7.98 4.18 -5.81
N VAL A 105 -8.58 5.16 -6.48
CA VAL A 105 -7.91 6.43 -6.80
C VAL A 105 -7.47 7.13 -5.52
N LYS A 106 -8.33 7.20 -4.49
CA LYS A 106 -7.95 7.78 -3.19
C LYS A 106 -6.78 7.04 -2.56
N ALA A 107 -6.81 5.71 -2.57
CA ALA A 107 -5.75 4.89 -2.01
C ALA A 107 -4.42 5.09 -2.73
N VAL A 108 -4.42 5.14 -4.08
CA VAL A 108 -3.23 5.46 -4.89
C VAL A 108 -2.69 6.84 -4.51
N GLN A 109 -3.55 7.86 -4.46
CA GLN A 109 -3.12 9.23 -4.17
C GLN A 109 -2.47 9.35 -2.79
N VAL A 110 -3.01 8.66 -1.78
CA VAL A 110 -2.41 8.61 -0.45
C VAL A 110 -1.02 7.98 -0.50
N LEU A 111 -0.85 6.84 -1.18
CA LEU A 111 0.47 6.20 -1.29
C LEU A 111 1.48 7.04 -2.06
N ILE A 112 1.09 7.59 -3.21
CA ILE A 112 1.97 8.44 -4.01
C ILE A 112 2.39 9.68 -3.23
N GLY A 113 1.46 10.30 -2.50
CA GLY A 113 1.77 11.42 -1.60
C GLY A 113 2.83 11.06 -0.55
N LYS A 114 2.68 9.89 0.10
CA LYS A 114 3.66 9.39 1.07
C LYS A 114 5.05 9.16 0.45
N ILE A 115 5.10 8.50 -0.70
CA ILE A 115 6.37 8.23 -1.40
C ILE A 115 7.05 9.55 -1.77
N LEU A 116 6.28 10.53 -2.24
CA LEU A 116 6.78 11.86 -2.54
C LEU A 116 7.33 12.57 -1.31
N ASP A 117 6.60 12.57 -0.18
CA ASP A 117 7.03 13.23 1.05
C ASP A 117 8.32 12.61 1.62
N LEU A 118 8.41 11.28 1.65
CA LEU A 118 9.62 10.57 2.07
C LEU A 118 10.80 10.87 1.14
N THR A 119 10.56 10.88 -0.17
CA THR A 119 11.61 11.19 -1.15
C THR A 119 12.07 12.64 -1.04
N ALA A 120 11.15 13.57 -0.82
CA ALA A 120 11.43 14.98 -0.59
C ALA A 120 12.29 15.18 0.67
N TYR A 121 11.93 14.48 1.75
CA TYR A 121 12.69 14.48 3.00
C TYR A 121 14.13 13.96 2.79
N ASP A 122 14.29 12.79 2.19
CA ASP A 122 15.61 12.17 1.95
C ASP A 122 16.51 13.03 1.04
N MET A 123 15.93 13.73 0.09
CA MET A 123 16.66 14.58 -0.86
C MET A 123 16.87 16.01 -0.34
N GLU A 124 16.27 16.37 0.79
CA GLU A 124 16.20 17.75 1.30
C GLU A 124 15.68 18.75 0.26
N LEU A 125 14.67 18.34 -0.51
CA LEU A 125 14.06 19.14 -1.58
C LEU A 125 12.55 19.32 -1.37
N PRO A 126 11.93 20.39 -1.92
CA PRO A 126 10.48 20.52 -1.91
C PRO A 126 9.81 19.37 -2.67
N VAL A 127 8.64 18.93 -2.21
CA VAL A 127 7.84 17.87 -2.85
C VAL A 127 7.45 18.18 -4.31
N THR A 128 7.44 19.47 -4.67
CA THR A 128 7.14 19.96 -6.01
C THR A 128 8.34 19.95 -6.96
N ASP A 129 9.54 19.61 -6.49
CA ASP A 129 10.74 19.54 -7.33
C ASP A 129 10.66 18.33 -8.29
N LYS A 130 10.92 18.56 -9.58
CA LYS A 130 10.85 17.48 -10.60
C LYS A 130 11.83 16.33 -10.31
N ARG A 131 12.94 16.60 -9.61
CA ARG A 131 13.90 15.56 -9.20
C ARG A 131 13.31 14.63 -8.14
N VAL A 132 12.51 15.17 -7.22
CA VAL A 132 11.79 14.37 -6.22
C VAL A 132 10.77 13.47 -6.91
N GLN A 133 9.99 14.00 -7.86
CA GLN A 133 9.03 13.21 -8.62
C GLN A 133 9.70 12.08 -9.42
N ALA A 134 10.82 12.37 -10.09
CA ALA A 134 11.58 11.37 -10.84
C ALA A 134 12.13 10.26 -9.93
N GLU A 135 12.68 10.61 -8.77
CA GLU A 135 13.19 9.62 -7.80
C GLU A 135 12.05 8.83 -7.13
N ALA A 136 10.93 9.48 -6.81
CA ALA A 136 9.75 8.82 -6.27
C ALA A 136 9.20 7.77 -7.26
N ARG A 137 9.14 8.11 -8.55
CA ARG A 137 8.81 7.15 -9.62
C ARG A 137 9.81 5.99 -9.66
N SER A 138 11.12 6.27 -9.58
CA SER A 138 12.17 5.25 -9.54
C SER A 138 12.03 4.30 -8.34
N ARG A 139 11.69 4.81 -7.16
CA ARG A 139 11.42 4.02 -5.96
C ARG A 139 10.19 3.12 -6.12
N LEU A 140 9.10 3.65 -6.68
CA LEU A 140 7.90 2.90 -7.01
C LEU A 140 8.22 1.72 -7.95
N LEU A 141 8.94 1.99 -9.05
CA LEU A 141 9.31 0.98 -10.04
C LEU A 141 10.25 -0.10 -9.46
N ARG A 142 11.20 0.27 -8.59
CA ARG A 142 12.08 -0.69 -7.90
C ARG A 142 11.30 -1.63 -7.00
N ARG A 143 10.34 -1.12 -6.21
CA ARG A 143 9.47 -1.95 -5.36
C ARG A 143 8.70 -2.99 -6.18
N THR A 144 8.21 -2.60 -7.35
CA THR A 144 7.51 -3.51 -8.27
C THR A 144 8.45 -4.59 -8.84
N ALA A 145 9.69 -4.22 -9.20
CA ALA A 145 10.69 -5.18 -9.69
C ALA A 145 11.16 -6.15 -8.59
N GLU A 146 11.45 -5.65 -7.39
CA GLU A 146 11.86 -6.49 -6.24
C GLU A 146 10.75 -7.45 -5.81
N ALA A 147 9.49 -7.00 -5.84
CA ALA A 147 8.33 -7.87 -5.60
C ALA A 147 8.17 -8.95 -6.69
N ALA A 148 8.53 -8.66 -7.95
CA ALA A 148 8.51 -9.62 -9.03
C ALA A 148 9.63 -10.67 -8.91
N ASP A 149 10.84 -10.26 -8.53
CA ASP A 149 12.00 -11.15 -8.35
C ASP A 149 11.85 -12.09 -7.14
N LEU A 150 11.09 -11.70 -6.11
CA LEU A 150 10.79 -12.53 -4.94
C LEU A 150 9.67 -13.57 -5.19
N ASN A 151 9.07 -13.58 -6.38
CA ASN A 151 8.06 -14.56 -6.80
C ASN A 151 8.64 -15.66 -7.74
N LEU A 152 9.97 -15.78 -7.83
CA LEU A 152 10.72 -16.85 -8.53
C LEU A 152 11.36 -17.83 -7.55
#